data_AF-A0A964RL05-F1
#
_entry.id   AF-A0A964RL05-F1
#
_cell.length_a   1.000
_cell.length_b   1.000
_cell.length_c   1.000
_cell.angle_alpha   90.00
_cell.angle_beta   90.00
_cell.angle_gamma   90.00
#
_symmetry.space_group_name_H-M   'P 1'
#
loop_
_entity.id
_entity.type
_entity.pdbx_description
1 polymer ?
#
loop_
_entity_poly.entity_id
_entity_poly.type
_entity_poly.pdbx_seq_one_letter_code
_entity_poly.pdbx_strand_id
1 'polypeptide(L)' 'MKSYSLSFKQKNMLCHRCLMNVVKTLSTVEGLEEVDVNLESKKIKITYKDEDISKDQIKECVNKSILSGKIVKIAH' A
#
# COMPACT_ATOMS: atom_id res chain seq x y z
N MET A 1 -1.13 -21.04 8.23
CA MET A 1 -0.96 -19.88 7.33
C MET A 1 -1.28 -18.64 8.14
N LYS A 2 -0.33 -17.72 8.35
CA LYS A 2 -0.58 -16.48 9.09
C LYS A 2 -0.95 -15.39 8.09
N SER A 3 -2.07 -14.72 8.34
CA SER A 3 -2.52 -13.57 7.55
C SER A 3 -2.41 -12.32 8.42
N TYR A 4 -1.67 -11.33 7.95
CA TYR A 4 -1.45 -10.05 8.59
C TYR A 4 -2.35 -9.00 7.95
N SER A 5 -2.95 -8.13 8.76
CA SER A 5 -3.73 -7.00 8.28
C SER A 5 -3.20 -5.69 8.86
N LEU A 6 -2.99 -4.71 8.00
CA LEU A 6 -2.48 -3.40 8.33
C LEU A 6 -3.47 -2.34 7.89
N SER A 7 -3.86 -1.45 8.80
CA SER A 7 -4.78 -0.35 8.51
C SER A 7 -4.21 0.96 8.98
N PHE A 8 -4.12 1.97 8.11
CA PHE A 8 -3.66 3.31 8.46
C PHE A 8 -4.35 4.39 7.65
N LYS A 9 -4.36 5.62 8.17
CA LYS A 9 -4.87 6.79 7.47
C LYS A 9 -3.75 7.46 6.69
N GLN A 10 -3.99 7.80 5.43
CA GLN A 10 -3.07 8.60 4.62
C GLN A 10 -3.74 9.88 4.12
N LYS A 11 -3.32 11.01 4.68
CA LYS A 11 -3.82 12.34 4.28
C LYS A 11 -3.32 12.78 2.91
N ASN A 12 -2.20 12.22 2.43
CA ASN A 12 -1.54 12.60 1.19
C ASN A 12 -2.15 11.97 -0.08
N MET A 13 -3.16 11.09 0.06
CA MET A 13 -3.95 10.57 -1.06
C MET A 13 -5.09 11.53 -1.40
N LEU A 14 -4.77 12.63 -2.07
CA LEU A 14 -5.74 13.66 -2.43
C LEU A 14 -6.26 13.54 -3.87
N CYS A 15 -5.56 12.78 -4.72
CA CYS A 15 -5.89 12.65 -6.13
C CYS A 15 -6.18 11.20 -6.50
N HIS A 16 -7.22 10.97 -7.31
CA HIS A 16 -7.59 9.65 -7.83
C HIS A 16 -6.42 8.96 -8.56
N ARG A 17 -5.54 9.75 -9.19
CA ARG A 17 -4.33 9.23 -9.84
C ARG A 17 -3.29 8.70 -8.85
N CYS A 18 -3.09 9.38 -7.73
CA CYS A 18 -2.18 8.92 -6.67
C CYS A 18 -2.71 7.66 -5.98
N LEU A 19 -4.03 7.60 -5.77
CA LEU A 19 -4.71 6.41 -5.26
C LEU A 19 -4.45 5.20 -6.16
N MET A 20 -4.76 5.33 -7.46
CA MET A 20 -4.53 4.27 -8.43
C MET A 20 -3.08 3.80 -8.41
N ASN A 21 -2.12 4.73 -8.35
CA ASN A 21 -0.70 4.39 -8.32
C ASN A 21 -0.32 3.56 -7.10
N VAL A 22 -0.85 3.91 -5.93
CA VAL A 22 -0.60 3.15 -4.69
C VAL A 22 -1.25 1.79 -4.74
N VAL A 23 -2.52 1.69 -5.17
CA VAL A 23 -3.20 0.39 -5.31
C VAL A 23 -2.42 -0.51 -6.26
N LYS A 24 -1.98 0.01 -7.42
CA LYS A 24 -1.16 -0.74 -8.38
C LYS A 24 0.18 -1.17 -7.79
N THR A 25 0.87 -0.24 -7.11
CA THR A 25 2.14 -0.48 -6.42
C THR A 25 1.99 -1.63 -5.43
N LEU A 26 1.01 -1.52 -4.53
CA LEU A 26 0.70 -2.55 -3.53
C LEU A 26 0.33 -3.87 -4.21
N SER A 27 -0.57 -3.89 -5.19
CA SER A 27 -0.91 -5.12 -5.93
C SER A 27 0.28 -5.74 -6.68
N THR A 28 1.37 -5.00 -6.90
CA THR A 28 2.60 -5.55 -7.51
C THR A 28 3.59 -6.07 -6.45
N VAL A 29 3.33 -5.84 -5.16
CA VAL A 29 4.14 -6.38 -4.06
C VAL A 29 3.78 -7.85 -3.87
N GLU A 30 4.79 -8.71 -3.99
CA GLU A 30 4.66 -10.15 -3.79
C GLU A 30 4.35 -10.44 -2.31
N GLY A 31 3.27 -11.17 -2.03
CA GLY A 31 2.85 -11.48 -0.66
C GLY A 31 1.66 -10.67 -0.14
N LEU A 32 1.19 -9.66 -0.87
CA LEU A 32 -0.12 -9.05 -0.62
C LEU A 32 -1.25 -9.95 -1.10
N GLU A 33 -2.28 -10.08 -0.29
CA GLU A 33 -3.52 -10.77 -0.65
C GLU A 33 -4.61 -9.79 -1.07
N GLU A 34 -4.84 -8.76 -0.26
CA GLU A 34 -5.95 -7.83 -0.47
C GLU A 34 -5.51 -6.40 -0.16
N VAL A 35 -6.00 -5.46 -0.95
CA VAL A 35 -5.77 -4.02 -0.76
C VAL A 35 -7.12 -3.31 -0.87
N ASP A 36 -7.56 -2.76 0.25
CA ASP A 36 -8.80 -2.02 0.36
C ASP A 36 -8.49 -0.56 0.67
N VAL A 37 -8.91 0.36 -0.20
CA VAL A 37 -8.62 1.79 -0.01
C VAL A 37 -9.89 2.60 -0.07
N ASN A 38 -10.13 3.34 0.99
CA ASN A 38 -11.28 4.21 1.14
C ASN A 38 -10.83 5.67 1.06
N LEU A 39 -11.08 6.30 -0.09
CA LEU A 39 -10.73 7.70 -0.36
C LEU A 39 -11.54 8.67 0.52
N GLU A 40 -12.79 8.33 0.82
CA GLU A 40 -13.73 9.15 1.60
C GLU A 40 -13.25 9.29 3.06
N SER A 41 -12.87 8.16 3.68
CA SER A 41 -12.31 8.13 5.04
C SER A 41 -10.79 8.30 5.09
N LYS A 42 -10.14 8.40 3.92
CA LYS A 42 -8.67 8.43 3.75
C LYS A 42 -7.96 7.28 4.48
N LYS A 43 -8.60 6.10 4.49
CA LYS A 43 -8.09 4.88 5.15
C LYS A 43 -7.64 3.89 4.09
N ILE A 44 -6.48 3.29 4.35
CA ILE A 44 -5.90 2.20 3.56
C ILE A 44 -5.86 0.99 4.47
N LYS A 45 -6.36 -0.15 3.99
CA LYS A 45 -6.31 -1.45 4.65
C LYS A 45 -5.68 -2.46 3.70
N ILE A 46 -4.70 -3.19 4.20
CA ILE A 46 -3.87 -4.09 3.40
C ILE A 46 -3.79 -5.41 4.15
N THR A 47 -4.04 -6.51 3.46
CA THR A 47 -3.92 -7.88 3.96
C THR A 47 -2.79 -8.57 3.22
N TYR A 48 -1.89 -9.23 3.95
CA TYR A 48 -0.72 -9.91 3.39
C TYR A 48 -0.39 -11.18 4.18
N LYS A 49 0.13 -12.20 3.50
CA LYS A 49 0.47 -13.50 4.11
C LYS A 49 1.94 -13.67 4.41
N ASP A 50 2.73 -12.71 3.96
CA ASP A 50 4.18 -12.81 3.95
C ASP A 50 4.79 -12.11 5.18
N GLU A 51 5.70 -12.78 5.88
CA GLU A 51 6.35 -12.23 7.08
C GLU A 51 7.51 -11.28 6.72
N ASP A 52 7.98 -11.33 5.47
CA ASP A 52 9.05 -10.49 4.94
C ASP A 52 8.57 -9.03 4.74
N ILE A 53 7.26 -8.84 4.54
CA ILE A 53 6.66 -7.51 4.43
C ILE A 53 6.42 -6.88 5.81
N SER A 54 7.28 -5.95 6.17
CA SER A 54 7.09 -5.09 7.34
C SER A 54 6.17 -3.89 7.06
N LYS A 55 5.48 -3.46 8.12
CA LYS A 55 4.56 -2.29 8.13
C LYS A 55 5.26 -1.01 7.63
N ASP A 56 6.55 -0.89 7.92
CA ASP A 56 7.36 0.27 7.55
C ASP A 56 7.65 0.29 6.03
N GLN A 57 7.99 -0.87 5.46
CA GLN A 57 8.16 -1.05 4.01
C GLN A 57 6.89 -0.65 3.25
N ILE A 58 5.71 -1.10 3.72
CA ILE A 58 4.43 -0.72 3.13
C ILE A 58 4.24 0.81 3.16
N LYS A 59 4.45 1.45 4.33
CA LYS A 59 4.30 2.90 4.47
C LYS A 59 5.27 3.66 3.58
N GLU A 60 6.53 3.25 3.54
CA GLU A 60 7.55 3.88 2.71
C GLU A 60 7.21 3.73 1.23
N CYS A 61 6.81 2.54 0.81
CA CYS A 61 6.41 2.24 -0.57
C CYS A 61 5.22 3.11 -1.01
N VAL A 62 4.20 3.22 -0.14
CA VAL A 62 3.05 4.13 -0.36
C VAL A 62 3.52 5.58 -0.48
N ASN A 63 4.39 6.04 0.41
CA ASN A 63 4.89 7.42 0.39
C ASN A 63 5.71 7.72 -0.88
N LYS A 64 6.63 6.82 -1.25
CA LYS A 64 7.44 6.91 -2.47
C LYS A 64 6.57 6.87 -3.74
N SER A 65 5.54 6.02 -3.79
CA SER A 65 4.61 5.96 -4.92
C SER A 65 3.89 7.30 -5.13
N ILE A 66 3.50 7.98 -4.04
CA ILE A 66 2.81 9.28 -4.13
C ILE A 66 3.79 10.39 -4.52
N LEU A 67 4.98 10.43 -3.92
CA LEU A 67 5.99 11.47 -4.17
C LEU A 67 6.63 11.34 -5.57
N SER A 68 6.96 10.13 -5.98
CA SER A 68 7.67 9.86 -7.24
C SER A 68 6.73 9.68 -8.42
N GLY A 69 5.42 9.45 -8.17
CA GLY A 69 4.43 9.21 -9.22
C GLY A 69 4.69 7.95 -10.05
N LYS A 70 5.51 7.02 -9.54
CA LYS A 70 5.91 5.77 -10.21
C LYS A 70 5.54 4.57 -9.34
N ILE A 71 5.28 3.45 -10.01
CA ILE A 71 5.00 2.17 -9.35
C ILE A 71 6.31 1.68 -8.72
N VAL A 72 6.32 1.51 -7.41
CA VAL A 72 7.49 1.06 -6.64
C VAL A 72 7.32 -0.42 -6.32
N LYS A 73 8.34 -1.23 -6.59
CA LYS A 73 8.39 -2.61 -6.10
C LYS A 73 9.19 -2.64 -4.82
N ILE A 74 8.69 -3.38 -3.84
CA ILE A 74 9.51 -3.79 -2.70
C ILE A 74 10.39 -4.92 -3.24
N ALA A 75 11.67 -4.63 -3.45
CA ALA A 75 12.67 -5.65 -3.75
C ALA A 75 13.26 -6.09 -2.41
N HIS A 76 13.05 -7.36 -2.06
CA HIS A 76 13.80 -8.06 -1.01
C HIS A 76 15.17 -8.44 -1.58
#